data_AF-A0A968IH78-F1
#
_entry.id   AF-A0A968IH78-F1
#
_cell.length_a   1.000
_cell.length_b   1.000
_cell.length_c   1.000
_cell.angle_alpha   90.00
_cell.angle_beta   90.00
_cell.angle_gamma   90.00
#
_symmetry.space_group_name_H-M   'P 1'
#
loop_
_entity.id
_entity.type
_entity.pdbx_description
1 polymer ?
#
loop_
_entity_poly.entity_id
_entity_poly.type
_entity_poly.pdbx_seq_one_letter_code
_entity_poly.pdbx_strand_id
1 'polypeptide(L)'
;MSSAAIATFVKMVESLPDDLQEKVIEHIRDYIADLEDEKRWDVLFERTQNNLVAAAGKAKQEIAAGQSVPMDYEQLGSLQHYRLFGQNIEN
;
A
#
# COMPACT_ATOMS: atom_id res chain seq x y z
N MET A 1 2.30 3.41 28.92
CA MET A 1 2.78 2.12 29.46
C MET A 1 3.00 1.21 28.27
N SER A 2 4.18 0.58 28.17
CA SER A 2 4.42 -0.46 27.16
C SER A 2 3.54 -1.68 27.49
N SER A 3 3.01 -2.36 26.47
CA SER A 3 2.22 -3.58 26.70
C SER A 3 3.14 -4.71 27.18
N ALA A 4 2.60 -5.67 27.92
CA ALA A 4 3.36 -6.86 28.35
C ALA A 4 3.97 -7.63 27.16
N ALA A 5 3.31 -7.60 26.00
CA ALA A 5 3.79 -8.21 24.76
C ALA A 5 5.03 -7.48 24.21
N ILE A 6 5.02 -6.14 24.16
CA ILE A 6 6.17 -5.35 23.68
C ILE A 6 7.36 -5.53 24.64
N ALA A 7 7.13 -5.52 25.95
CA ALA A 7 8.19 -5.75 26.92
C ALA A 7 8.84 -7.15 26.77
N THR A 8 8.02 -8.17 26.51
CA THR A 8 8.53 -9.53 26.24
C THR A 8 9.33 -9.58 24.93
N PHE A 9 8.83 -8.92 23.89
CA PHE A 9 9.51 -8.84 22.60
C PHE A 9 10.90 -8.21 22.72
N VAL A 10 11.02 -7.07 23.40
CA VAL A 10 12.31 -6.41 23.64
C VAL A 10 13.29 -7.38 24.31
N LYS A 11 12.87 -8.08 25.38
CA LYS A 11 13.73 -9.07 26.05
C LYS A 11 14.14 -10.23 25.17
N MET A 12 13.26 -10.69 24.28
CA MET A 12 13.61 -11.76 23.33
C MET A 12 14.69 -11.29 22.36
N VAL A 13 14.58 -10.06 21.82
CA VAL A 13 15.59 -9.50 20.93
C VAL A 13 16.90 -9.24 21.68
N GLU A 14 16.87 -8.63 22.86
CA GLU A 14 18.05 -8.39 23.71
C GLU A 14 18.83 -9.67 24.06
N SER A 15 18.16 -10.83 24.09
CA SER A 15 18.80 -12.11 24.39
C SER A 15 19.62 -12.69 23.23
N LEU A 16 19.53 -12.11 22.04
CA LEU A 16 20.25 -12.55 20.85
C LEU A 16 21.65 -11.92 20.78
N PRO A 17 22.62 -12.58 20.12
CA PRO A 17 23.87 -11.95 19.70
C PRO A 17 23.62 -10.70 18.82
N ASP A 18 24.53 -9.73 18.88
CA ASP A 18 24.38 -8.43 18.20
C ASP A 18 24.09 -8.55 16.69
N ASP A 19 24.74 -9.50 16.00
CA ASP A 19 24.53 -9.72 14.56
C ASP A 19 23.12 -10.25 14.24
N LEU A 20 22.52 -10.98 15.18
CA LEU A 20 21.13 -11.45 15.06
C LEU A 20 20.13 -10.37 15.49
N GLN A 21 20.47 -9.52 16.46
CA GLN A 21 19.64 -8.36 16.80
C GLN A 21 19.47 -7.44 15.59
N GLU A 22 20.55 -7.12 14.88
CA GLU A 22 20.51 -6.23 13.73
C GLU A 22 19.65 -6.79 12.59
N LYS A 23 19.80 -8.08 12.27
CA LYS A 23 18.94 -8.78 11.28
C LYS A 23 17.47 -8.76 11.66
N VAL A 24 17.17 -9.01 12.94
CA VAL A 24 15.78 -8.98 13.42
C VAL A 24 15.20 -7.58 13.27
N ILE A 25 15.95 -6.53 13.63
CA ILE A 25 15.52 -5.14 13.49
C ILE A 25 15.28 -4.76 12.02
N GLU A 26 16.11 -5.21 11.09
CA GLU A 26 15.90 -5.01 9.65
C GLU A 26 14.53 -5.56 9.22
N HIS A 27 14.26 -6.83 9.50
CA HIS A 27 12.99 -7.46 9.12
C HIS A 27 11.76 -6.83 9.77
N ILE A 28 11.87 -6.40 11.03
CA ILE A 28 10.76 -5.75 11.74
C ILE A 28 10.44 -4.39 11.11
N ARG A 29 11.45 -3.63 10.66
CA ARG A 29 11.20 -2.34 10.00
C ARG A 29 10.41 -2.53 8.71
N ASP A 30 10.81 -3.48 7.89
CA ASP A 30 10.09 -3.80 6.66
C ASP A 30 8.68 -4.28 6.95
N TYR A 31 8.52 -5.18 7.92
CA TYR A 31 7.20 -5.69 8.31
C TYR A 31 6.29 -4.59 8.86
N ILE A 32 6.81 -3.64 9.64
CA ILE A 32 6.03 -2.49 10.12
C ILE A 32 5.62 -1.60 8.95
N ALA A 33 6.52 -1.35 7.99
CA ALA A 33 6.21 -0.55 6.81
C ALA A 33 5.08 -1.19 5.98
N ASP A 34 5.12 -2.51 5.78
CA ASP A 34 4.06 -3.26 5.09
C ASP A 34 2.72 -3.15 5.83
N LEU A 35 2.72 -3.29 7.17
CA LEU A 35 1.50 -3.14 7.98
C LEU A 35 0.92 -1.72 7.92
N GLU A 36 1.78 -0.70 7.89
CA GLU A 36 1.33 0.68 7.75
C GLU A 36 0.76 0.96 6.36
N ASP A 37 1.33 0.39 5.31
CA ASP A 37 0.83 0.54 3.94
C ASP A 37 -0.51 -0.18 3.75
N GLU A 38 -0.63 -1.43 4.22
CA GLU A 38 -1.90 -2.19 4.19
C GLU A 38 -3.01 -1.42 4.91
N LYS A 39 -2.71 -0.84 6.08
CA LYS A 39 -3.68 -0.03 6.81
C LYS A 39 -4.10 1.23 6.04
N ARG A 40 -3.18 1.87 5.32
CA ARG A 40 -3.51 3.01 4.45
C ARG A 40 -4.37 2.57 3.29
N TRP A 41 -4.03 1.42 2.68
CA TRP A 41 -4.81 0.81 1.62
C TRP A 41 -6.24 0.53 2.05
N ASP A 42 -6.44 -0.11 3.20
CA ASP A 42 -7.78 -0.40 3.75
C ASP A 42 -8.62 0.86 3.89
N VAL A 43 -8.07 1.92 4.49
CA VAL A 43 -8.78 3.19 4.69
C VAL A 43 -9.14 3.86 3.36
N LEU A 44 -8.20 3.85 2.40
CA LEU A 44 -8.45 4.41 1.07
C LEU A 44 -9.49 3.59 0.31
N PHE A 45 -9.41 2.28 0.39
CA PHE A 45 -10.32 1.36 -0.28
C PHE A 45 -11.73 1.49 0.29
N GLU A 46 -11.90 1.51 1.61
CA GLU A 46 -13.19 1.70 2.27
C GLU A 46 -13.88 2.99 1.79
N ARG A 47 -13.11 4.07 1.62
CA ARG A 47 -13.62 5.36 1.13
C ARG A 47 -13.96 5.36 -0.37
N THR A 48 -13.24 4.58 -1.18
CA THR A 48 -13.29 4.69 -2.65
C THR A 48 -13.93 3.50 -3.35
N GLN A 49 -14.27 2.42 -2.63
CA GLN A 49 -14.80 1.17 -3.20
C GLN A 49 -15.99 1.39 -4.13
N ASN A 50 -16.98 2.21 -3.73
CA ASN A 50 -18.15 2.47 -4.57
C ASN A 50 -17.78 3.19 -5.88
N ASN A 51 -16.82 4.12 -5.84
CA ASN A 51 -16.33 4.81 -7.01
C ASN A 51 -15.57 3.85 -7.94
N LEU A 52 -14.78 2.93 -7.38
CA LEU A 52 -14.10 1.87 -8.14
C LEU A 52 -15.10 0.94 -8.84
N VAL A 53 -16.17 0.53 -8.15
CA VAL A 53 -17.25 -0.29 -8.73
C VAL A 53 -17.93 0.46 -9.87
N ALA A 54 -18.27 1.74 -9.67
CA ALA A 54 -18.89 2.57 -10.70
C ALA A 54 -17.97 2.77 -11.91
N ALA A 55 -16.68 3.04 -11.69
CA ALA A 55 -15.68 3.20 -12.74
C ALA A 55 -15.49 1.90 -13.54
N ALA A 56 -15.40 0.75 -12.88
CA ALA A 56 -15.31 -0.54 -13.54
C ALA A 56 -16.58 -0.87 -14.35
N GLY A 57 -17.76 -0.54 -13.83
CA GLY A 57 -19.02 -0.66 -14.54
C GLY A 57 -19.07 0.19 -15.81
N LYS A 58 -18.66 1.47 -15.69
CA LYS A 58 -18.55 2.39 -16.83
C LYS A 58 -17.56 1.88 -17.88
N ALA A 59 -16.37 1.44 -17.47
CA ALA A 59 -15.38 0.89 -18.38
C ALA A 59 -15.93 -0.31 -19.17
N LYS A 60 -16.69 -1.21 -18.53
CA LYS A 60 -17.36 -2.32 -19.23
C LYS A 60 -18.37 -1.84 -20.28
N GLN A 61 -19.14 -0.80 -19.98
CA GLN A 61 -20.09 -0.21 -20.93
C GLN A 61 -19.37 0.42 -22.13
N GLU A 62 -18.29 1.17 -21.88
CA GLU A 62 -17.49 1.81 -22.93
C GLU A 62 -16.82 0.77 -23.84
N ILE A 63 -16.32 -0.34 -23.28
CA ILE A 63 -15.80 -1.48 -24.05
C ILE A 63 -16.91 -2.07 -24.94
N ALA A 64 -18.09 -2.34 -24.38
CA ALA A 64 -19.22 -2.89 -25.14
C ALA A 64 -19.72 -1.94 -26.24
N ALA A 65 -19.60 -0.62 -26.03
CA ALA A 65 -19.91 0.41 -27.01
C ALA A 65 -18.81 0.62 -28.06
N GLY A 66 -17.68 -0.10 -27.98
CA GLY A 66 -16.54 0.06 -28.88
C GLY A 66 -15.76 1.37 -28.69
N GLN A 67 -15.92 2.02 -27.53
CA GLN A 67 -15.27 3.28 -27.19
C GLN A 67 -13.91 3.09 -26.50
N SER A 68 -13.54 1.85 -26.20
CA SER A 68 -12.24 1.52 -25.59
C SER A 68 -11.13 1.41 -26.63
N VAL A 69 -9.95 1.93 -26.31
CA VAL A 69 -8.70 1.67 -27.04
C VAL A 69 -7.81 0.72 -26.23
N PRO A 70 -7.03 -0.17 -26.88
CA PRO A 70 -6.03 -0.97 -26.20
C PRO A 70 -5.03 -0.10 -25.43
N MET A 71 -4.63 -0.56 -24.25
CA MET A 71 -3.63 0.12 -23.43
C MET A 71 -2.27 0.12 -24.15
N ASP A 72 -1.73 1.31 -24.40
CA ASP A 72 -0.39 1.49 -24.96
C ASP A 72 0.66 1.50 -23.85
N TYR A 73 1.40 0.39 -23.73
CA TYR A 73 2.41 0.21 -22.70
C TYR A 73 3.67 1.06 -22.91
N GLU A 74 3.93 1.54 -24.12
CA GLU A 74 5.07 2.43 -24.40
C GLU A 74 4.83 3.83 -23.83
N GLN A 75 3.57 4.29 -23.83
CA GLN A 75 3.17 5.56 -23.19
C GLN A 75 3.27 5.52 -21.66
N LEU A 76 3.03 4.37 -21.04
CA LEU A 76 3.13 4.20 -19.58
C LEU A 76 4.56 4.46 -19.04
N GLY A 77 5.60 4.17 -19.82
CA GLY A 77 6.99 4.41 -19.43
C GLY A 77 7.36 5.90 -19.31
N SER A 78 6.62 6.79 -19.97
CA SER A 78 6.82 8.25 -19.91
C SER A 78 6.18 8.92 -18.68
N LEU A 79 5.36 8.18 -17.92
CA LEU A 79 4.59 8.67 -16.77
C LEU A 79 5.29 8.47 -15.41
N GLN A 80 6.61 8.26 -15.36
CA GLN A 80 7.37 8.21 -14.10
C GLN A 80 7.38 9.54 -13.30
N HIS A 81 6.70 10.59 -13.76
CA HIS A 81 6.60 11.86 -13.03
C HIS A 81 5.38 11.98 -12.10
N TYR A 82 4.44 11.03 -12.08
CA TYR A 82 3.27 11.10 -11.19
C TYR A 82 3.50 10.43 -9.83
N ARG A 83 4.35 11.07 -9.00
CA ARG A 83 4.36 10.89 -7.54
C ARG A 83 3.29 11.76 -6.84
N LEU A 84 2.26 12.22 -7.56
CA LEU A 84 1.29 13.22 -7.07
C LEU A 84 -0.16 12.72 -6.98
N PHE A 85 -0.42 11.41 -7.08
CA PHE A 85 -1.78 10.88 -6.88
C PHE A 85 -2.27 10.90 -5.41
N GLY A 86 -1.46 11.43 -4.48
CA GLY A 86 -1.81 11.57 -3.06
C GLY A 86 -2.27 12.97 -2.62
N GLN A 87 -2.40 13.96 -3.52
CA GLN A 87 -2.70 15.35 -3.11
C GLN A 87 -4.14 15.84 -3.38
N ASN A 88 -5.04 15.04 -3.95
CA ASN A 88 -6.38 15.52 -4.35
C ASN A 88 -7.54 14.69 -3.78
N ILE A 89 -7.43 14.20 -2.55
CA ILE A 89 -8.61 13.73 -1.78
C ILE A 89 -8.73 14.55 -0.49
N GLU A 90 -8.80 15.88 -0.65
CA GLU A 90 -9.39 16.79 0.34
C GLU A 90 -10.26 17.79 -0.43
N ASN A 91 -11.56 17.46 -0.53
CA ASN A 91 -12.71 18.37 -0.51
C ASN A 91 -14.00 17.55 -0.47
#